data_AF-A0A4Q9HE10-F1
#
_entry.id   AF-A0A4Q9HE10-F1
#
_cell.length_a   1.000
_cell.length_b   1.000
_cell.length_c   1.000
_cell.angle_alpha   90.00
_cell.angle_beta   90.00
_cell.angle_gamma   90.00
#
_symmetry.space_group_name_H-M   'P 1'
#
loop_
_entity.id
_entity.type
_entity.pdbx_description
1 polymer ?
#
loop_
_entity_poly.entity_id
_entity_poly.type
_entity_poly.pdbx_seq_one_letter_code
_entity_poly.pdbx_strand_id
1 'polypeptide(L)'
;MEPCELKRADDKDFLKLLFEKYPQMKKMEKLVKGFKNLFKTKKDGTLKTWIEEVFESDCGLNNFAKNLLKDYDAVNNAVITNISNGQVEGQVNRIKTIKRKMYGKAGFQLLRKMVLAKSA
;
A
#
# COMPACT_ATOMS: atom_id res chain seq x y z
N MET A 1 10.42 -7.65 6.08
CA MET A 1 11.30 -8.51 5.25
C MET A 1 11.65 -9.68 6.14
N GLU A 2 11.54 -10.92 5.67
CA GLU A 2 12.07 -12.03 6.45
C GLU A 2 13.59 -11.85 6.57
N PRO A 3 14.21 -12.00 7.76
CA PRO A 3 15.67 -11.95 7.90
C PRO A 3 16.38 -12.91 6.93
N CYS A 4 15.72 -13.98 6.50
CA CYS A 4 16.22 -14.94 5.53
C CYS A 4 16.29 -14.42 4.08
N GLU A 5 15.55 -13.38 3.71
CA GLU A 5 15.50 -12.82 2.34
C GLU A 5 16.68 -11.87 2.03
N LEU A 6 17.47 -11.49 3.04
CA LEU A 6 18.63 -10.63 2.88
C LEU A 6 19.83 -11.45 2.39
N LYS A 7 20.48 -10.95 1.33
CA LYS A 7 21.57 -11.66 0.64
C LYS A 7 22.91 -11.58 1.39
N ARG A 8 23.11 -10.59 2.25
CA ARG A 8 24.35 -10.40 3.03
C ARG A 8 24.15 -10.83 4.48
N ALA A 9 25.16 -11.48 5.05
CA ALA A 9 25.14 -11.92 6.45
C ALA A 9 25.08 -10.71 7.42
N ASP A 10 25.85 -9.66 7.12
CA ASP A 10 25.93 -8.44 7.93
C ASP A 10 24.56 -7.75 8.10
N ASP A 11 23.74 -7.73 7.05
CA ASP A 11 22.38 -7.14 7.09
C ASP A 11 21.45 -7.93 8.05
N LYS A 12 21.63 -9.26 8.13
CA LYS A 12 20.83 -10.11 9.02
C LYS A 12 21.18 -9.87 10.49
N ASP A 13 22.46 -9.74 10.78
CA ASP A 13 22.93 -9.52 12.14
C ASP A 13 22.63 -8.10 12.61
N PHE A 14 22.71 -7.11 11.70
CA PHE A 14 22.22 -5.76 11.98
C PHE A 14 20.71 -5.74 12.32
N LEU A 15 19.87 -6.45 11.55
CA LEU A 15 18.43 -6.52 11.83
C LEU A 15 18.12 -7.20 13.17
N LYS A 16 18.84 -8.28 13.52
CA LYS A 16 18.70 -8.91 14.84
C LYS A 16 19.01 -7.90 15.95
N LEU A 17 20.15 -7.23 15.86
CA LEU A 17 20.56 -6.21 16.83
C LEU A 17 19.54 -5.06 16.92
N LEU A 18 18.99 -4.63 15.79
CA LEU A 18 17.97 -3.58 15.72
C LEU A 18 16.69 -3.99 16.45
N PHE A 19 16.23 -5.23 16.25
CA PHE A 19 15.03 -5.74 16.91
C PHE A 19 15.23 -6.06 18.39
N GLU A 20 16.44 -6.42 18.80
CA GLU A 20 16.80 -6.55 20.22
C GLU A 20 16.79 -5.18 20.93
N LYS A 21 17.38 -4.16 20.30
CA LYS A 21 17.44 -2.81 20.88
C LYS A 21 16.10 -2.07 20.83
N TYR A 22 15.29 -2.32 19.80
CA TYR A 22 14.01 -1.62 19.59
C TYR A 22 12.86 -2.63 19.39
N PRO A 23 12.30 -3.20 20.48
CA PRO A 23 11.23 -4.19 20.39
C PRO A 23 9.95 -3.66 19.73
N GLN A 24 9.73 -2.34 19.76
CA GLN A 24 8.61 -1.69 19.06
C GLN A 24 8.72 -1.84 17.53
N MET A 25 9.94 -1.78 16.98
CA MET A 25 10.19 -2.02 15.55
C MET A 25 9.88 -3.47 15.15
N LYS A 26 10.18 -4.43 16.03
CA LYS A 26 9.83 -5.84 15.81
C LYS A 26 8.31 -6.05 15.77
N LYS A 27 7.56 -5.38 16.66
CA LYS A 27 6.09 -5.40 16.63
C LYS A 27 5.55 -4.77 15.35
N MET A 28 6.10 -3.63 14.94
CA MET A 28 5.71 -2.96 13.70
C MET A 28 5.94 -3.86 12.49
N GLU A 29 7.07 -4.58 12.44
CA GLU A 29 7.38 -5.54 11.37
C GLU A 29 6.33 -6.64 11.25
N LYS A 30 5.92 -7.22 12.39
CA LYS A 30 4.86 -8.21 12.46
C LYS A 30 3.53 -7.65 11.94
N LEU A 31 3.16 -6.44 12.32
CA LEU A 31 1.92 -5.80 11.88
C LEU A 31 1.93 -5.50 10.37
N VAL A 32 3.04 -5.00 9.82
CA VAL A 32 3.18 -4.77 8.37
C VAL A 32 3.06 -6.07 7.60
N LYS A 33 3.65 -7.17 8.09
CA LYS A 33 3.49 -8.51 7.50
C LYS A 33 2.04 -9.00 7.60
N GLY A 34 1.41 -8.81 8.75
CA GLY A 34 0.00 -9.13 8.98
C GLY A 34 -0.90 -8.44 7.95
N PHE A 35 -0.70 -7.13 7.75
CA PHE A 35 -1.43 -6.34 6.76
C PHE A 35 -1.28 -6.90 5.34
N LYS A 36 -0.05 -7.22 4.91
CA LYS A 36 0.20 -7.83 3.60
C LYS A 36 -0.52 -9.18 3.44
N ASN A 37 -0.63 -9.95 4.52
CA ASN A 37 -1.31 -11.24 4.50
C ASN A 37 -2.84 -11.11 4.44
N LEU A 38 -3.43 -9.99 4.83
CA LEU A 38 -4.87 -9.74 4.63
C LEU A 38 -5.26 -9.89 3.16
N PHE A 39 -4.51 -9.26 2.26
CA PHE A 39 -4.75 -9.31 0.81
C PHE A 39 -4.47 -10.68 0.16
N LYS A 40 -3.74 -11.57 0.85
CA LYS A 40 -3.52 -12.95 0.41
C LYS A 40 -4.62 -13.89 0.89
N THR A 41 -5.07 -13.72 2.13
CA THR A 41 -6.08 -14.58 2.76
C THR A 41 -7.49 -14.21 2.32
N LYS A 42 -7.75 -12.92 2.06
CA LYS A 42 -9.01 -12.38 1.53
C LYS A 42 -10.24 -12.76 2.34
N LYS A 43 -10.08 -12.88 3.66
CA LYS A 43 -11.15 -13.23 4.59
C LYS A 43 -11.77 -11.97 5.18
N ASP A 44 -13.10 -11.93 5.20
CA ASP A 44 -13.83 -10.84 5.85
C ASP A 44 -13.55 -10.80 7.36
N GLY A 45 -13.63 -9.61 7.95
CA GLY A 45 -13.36 -9.35 9.37
C GLY A 45 -11.87 -9.31 9.76
N THR A 46 -10.95 -9.85 8.95
CA THR A 46 -9.51 -9.87 9.27
C THR A 46 -8.89 -8.47 9.32
N LEU A 47 -9.41 -7.52 8.52
CA LEU A 47 -8.97 -6.12 8.55
C LEU A 47 -9.30 -5.45 9.88
N LYS A 48 -10.48 -5.70 10.44
CA LYS A 48 -10.90 -5.13 11.73
C LYS A 48 -10.01 -5.61 12.87
N THR A 49 -9.77 -6.93 12.95
CA THR A 49 -8.87 -7.51 13.94
C THR A 49 -7.47 -6.94 13.84
N TRP A 50 -6.95 -6.77 12.61
CA TRP A 50 -5.65 -6.15 12.41
C TRP A 50 -5.59 -4.69 12.88
N ILE A 51 -6.65 -3.90 12.64
CA ILE A 51 -6.74 -2.52 13.11
C ILE A 51 -6.74 -2.44 14.65
N GLU A 52 -7.48 -3.32 15.31
CA GLU A 52 -7.52 -3.43 16.78
C GLU A 52 -6.12 -3.77 17.33
N GLU A 53 -5.43 -4.75 16.75
CA GLU A 53 -4.04 -5.09 17.10
C GLU A 53 -3.08 -3.90 16.95
N VAL A 54 -3.25 -3.08 15.91
CA VAL A 54 -2.43 -1.87 15.72
C VAL A 54 -2.64 -0.89 16.86
N PHE A 55 -3.89 -0.62 17.26
CA PHE A 55 -4.18 0.32 18.35
C PHE A 55 -3.67 -0.17 19.71
N GLU A 56 -3.77 -1.47 19.99
CA GLU A 56 -3.23 -2.06 21.22
C GLU A 56 -1.70 -2.04 21.26
N SER A 57 -1.05 -2.19 20.11
CA SER A 57 0.40 -2.26 20.02
C SER A 57 1.12 -0.92 20.23
N ASP A 58 0.38 0.19 20.17
CA ASP A 58 0.86 1.59 20.16
C ASP A 58 2.12 1.77 19.30
N CYS A 59 2.10 1.16 18.11
CA CYS A 59 3.17 1.30 17.15
C CYS A 59 2.95 2.54 16.26
N GLY A 60 3.98 2.97 15.51
CA GLY A 60 3.92 4.14 14.62
C GLY A 60 2.88 4.05 13.48
N LEU A 61 2.02 3.03 13.47
CA LEU A 61 0.96 2.79 12.49
C LEU A 61 -0.43 3.30 12.95
N ASN A 62 -0.57 3.85 14.15
CA ASN A 62 -1.87 4.34 14.65
C ASN A 62 -2.57 5.29 13.68
N ASN A 63 -1.85 6.24 13.08
CA ASN A 63 -2.44 7.18 12.12
C ASN A 63 -2.85 6.49 10.81
N PHE A 64 -2.12 5.46 10.40
CA PHE A 64 -2.46 4.64 9.25
C PHE A 64 -3.75 3.86 9.51
N ALA A 65 -3.86 3.17 10.65
CA ALA A 65 -5.07 2.46 11.07
C ALA A 65 -6.30 3.39 11.19
N LYS A 66 -6.12 4.60 11.75
CA LYS A 66 -7.19 5.62 11.80
C LYS A 66 -7.71 6.01 10.42
N ASN A 67 -6.82 6.17 9.43
CA ASN A 67 -7.25 6.50 8.08
C ASN A 67 -7.91 5.32 7.37
N LEU A 68 -7.45 4.09 7.61
CA LEU A 68 -8.13 2.90 7.10
C LEU A 68 -9.55 2.75 7.65
N LEU A 69 -9.79 3.13 8.92
CA LEU A 69 -11.14 3.13 9.48
C LEU A 69 -12.08 4.11 8.79
N LYS A 70 -11.59 5.27 8.33
CA LYS A 70 -12.42 6.24 7.60
C LYS A 70 -12.92 5.69 6.28
N ASP A 71 -12.09 4.89 5.61
CA ASP A 71 -12.38 4.26 4.32
C ASP A 71 -12.63 2.74 4.48
N TYR A 72 -13.11 2.30 5.65
CA TYR A 72 -13.15 0.89 6.03
C TYR A 72 -13.83 0.01 4.98
N ASP A 73 -15.02 0.38 4.52
CA ASP A 73 -15.77 -0.42 3.55
C ASP A 73 -15.01 -0.58 2.23
N ALA A 74 -14.37 0.50 1.74
CA ALA A 74 -13.60 0.46 0.51
C ALA A 74 -12.35 -0.44 0.65
N VAL A 75 -11.65 -0.34 1.78
CA VAL A 75 -10.46 -1.15 2.06
C VAL A 75 -10.83 -2.61 2.30
N ASN A 76 -11.89 -2.88 3.07
CA ASN A 76 -12.37 -4.23 3.33
C ASN A 76 -12.81 -4.91 2.03
N ASN A 77 -13.52 -4.18 1.16
CA ASN A 77 -13.83 -4.65 -0.19
C ASN A 77 -12.57 -4.98 -0.99
N ALA A 78 -11.52 -4.17 -0.92
CA ALA A 78 -10.24 -4.48 -1.57
C ALA A 78 -9.54 -5.72 -0.97
N VAL A 79 -9.76 -6.02 0.32
CA VAL A 79 -9.24 -7.24 0.98
C VAL A 79 -10.01 -8.47 0.52
N ILE A 80 -11.34 -8.46 0.55
CA ILE A 80 -12.17 -9.65 0.28
C ILE A 80 -12.33 -9.96 -1.21
N THR A 81 -12.25 -8.95 -2.08
CA THR A 81 -12.50 -9.15 -3.51
C THR A 81 -11.26 -9.60 -4.29
N ASN A 82 -11.51 -10.23 -5.43
CA ASN A 82 -10.48 -10.54 -6.42
C ASN A 82 -10.30 -9.44 -7.47
N ILE A 83 -11.13 -8.40 -7.42
CA ILE A 83 -11.11 -7.31 -8.40
C ILE A 83 -10.06 -6.29 -7.95
N SER A 84 -9.17 -5.92 -8.87
CA SER A 84 -8.18 -4.88 -8.62
C SER A 84 -8.57 -3.60 -9.34
N ASN A 85 -8.44 -2.46 -8.65
CA ASN A 85 -8.54 -1.13 -9.26
C ASN A 85 -7.34 -0.79 -10.16
N GLY A 86 -6.34 -1.68 -10.30
CA GLY A 86 -5.10 -1.43 -11.02
C GLY A 86 -5.31 -0.99 -12.48
N GLN A 87 -6.31 -1.52 -13.18
CA GLN A 87 -6.59 -1.08 -14.55
C GLN A 87 -7.11 0.36 -14.60
N VAL A 88 -8.01 0.72 -13.69
CA VAL A 88 -8.56 2.07 -13.57
C VAL A 88 -7.46 3.06 -13.18
N GLU A 89 -6.66 2.71 -12.17
CA GLU A 89 -5.51 3.51 -11.73
C GLU A 89 -4.48 3.69 -12.84
N GLY A 90 -4.24 2.66 -13.64
CA GLY A 90 -3.37 2.71 -14.83
C GLY A 90 -3.85 3.77 -15.83
N GLN A 91 -5.15 3.79 -16.15
CA GLN A 91 -5.72 4.81 -17.03
C GLN A 91 -5.64 6.21 -16.42
N VAL A 92 -5.93 6.36 -15.13
CA VAL A 92 -5.80 7.63 -14.41
C VAL A 92 -4.35 8.15 -14.47
N ASN A 93 -3.36 7.26 -14.26
CA ASN A 93 -1.95 7.62 -14.34
C ASN A 93 -1.52 8.00 -15.76
N ARG A 94 -2.01 7.30 -16.78
CA ARG A 94 -1.79 7.66 -18.19
C ARG A 94 -2.32 9.06 -18.48
N ILE A 95 -3.56 9.36 -18.08
CA ILE A 95 -4.19 10.68 -18.29
C ILE A 95 -3.42 11.78 -17.54
N LYS A 96 -3.05 11.54 -16.28
CA LYS A 96 -2.24 12.49 -15.49
C LYS A 96 -0.90 12.77 -16.16
N THR A 97 -0.28 11.75 -16.77
CA THR A 97 0.99 11.89 -17.48
C THR A 97 0.84 12.74 -18.75
N ILE A 98 -0.19 12.48 -19.56
CA ILE A 98 -0.50 13.28 -20.76
C ILE A 98 -0.74 14.74 -20.36
N LYS A 99 -1.55 14.98 -19.31
CA LYS A 99 -1.79 16.33 -18.81
C LYS A 99 -0.51 17.04 -18.37
N ARG A 100 0.38 16.36 -17.64
CA ARG A 100 1.67 16.92 -17.18
C ARG A 100 2.59 17.26 -18.36
N LYS A 101 2.69 16.40 -19.38
CA LYS A 101 3.50 16.67 -20.57
C LYS A 101 3.05 17.91 -21.35
N MET A 102 1.75 18.20 -21.32
CA MET A 102 1.13 19.25 -22.12
C MET A 102 0.79 20.52 -21.33
N TYR A 103 1.18 20.60 -20.05
CA TYR A 103 0.90 21.75 -19.19
C TYR A 103 1.48 23.04 -19.80
N GLY A 104 0.66 24.07 -19.95
CA GLY A 104 1.02 25.33 -20.60
C GLY A 104 1.25 25.25 -22.12
N LYS A 105 1.14 24.07 -22.73
CA LYS A 105 1.40 23.82 -24.17
C LYS A 105 0.17 23.38 -24.96
N ALA A 106 -0.94 23.04 -24.29
CA ALA A 106 -2.16 22.56 -24.93
C ALA A 106 -3.43 23.05 -24.23
N GLY A 107 -4.43 23.42 -25.03
CA GLY A 107 -5.82 23.56 -24.60
C GLY A 107 -6.55 22.20 -24.53
N PHE A 108 -7.79 22.22 -24.06
CA PHE A 108 -8.60 21.01 -23.85
C PHE A 108 -8.75 20.13 -25.11
N GLN A 109 -8.95 20.75 -26.28
CA GLN A 109 -9.12 20.02 -27.54
C GLN A 109 -7.91 19.13 -27.88
N LEU A 110 -6.69 19.65 -27.70
CA LEU A 110 -5.47 18.90 -27.95
C LEU A 110 -5.23 17.83 -26.88
N LEU A 111 -5.51 18.12 -25.61
CA LEU A 111 -5.48 17.12 -24.53
C LEU A 111 -6.44 15.95 -24.81
N ARG A 112 -7.67 16.23 -25.24
CA ARG A 112 -8.65 15.20 -25.61
C ARG A 112 -8.14 14.31 -26.74
N LYS A 113 -7.57 14.90 -27.80
CA LYS A 113 -6.98 14.15 -28.91
C LYS A 113 -5.84 13.23 -28.43
N MET A 114 -4.96 13.72 -27.56
CA MET A 114 -3.85 12.94 -27.01
C MET A 114 -4.31 11.76 -26.12
N VAL A 115 -5.42 11.92 -25.40
CA VAL A 115 -6.01 10.83 -24.57
C VAL A 115 -6.67 9.77 -25.45
N LEU A 116 -7.41 10.20 -26.48
CA LEU A 116 -8.14 9.30 -27.39
C LEU A 116 -7.24 8.63 -28.43
N ALA A 117 -6.11 9.23 -28.77
CA ALA A 117 -5.10 8.59 -29.60
C ALA A 117 -4.65 7.29 -28.91
N LYS A 118 -4.84 6.15 -29.60
CA LYS A 118 -4.30 4.87 -29.14
C LYS A 118 -2.78 5.02 -29.09
N SER A 119 -2.19 4.66 -27.96
CA SER A 119 -0.77 4.33 -27.93
C SER A 119 -0.58 3.20 -28.94
N ALA A 120 0.14 3.48 -30.03
CA ALA A 120 0.61 2.43 -30.94
C ALA A 120 1.58 1.50 -30.21
#